data_AF-A0A2G7GUL5-F1
#
_entry.id   AF-A0A2G7GUL5-F1
#
_cell.length_a   1.000
_cell.length_b   1.000
_cell.length_c   1.000
_cell.angle_alpha   90.00
_cell.angle_beta   90.00
_cell.angle_gamma   90.00
#
_symmetry.space_group_name_H-M   'P 1'
#
loop_
_entity.id
_entity.type
_entity.pdbx_description
1 polymer ?
#
loop_
_entity_poly.entity_id
_entity_poly.type
_entity_poly.pdbx_seq_one_letter_code
_entity_poly.pdbx_strand_id
1 'polypeptide(L)'
;MTAGWQIKRTAYRGSFKTTITQIKTVGPKDTIGYGRWGVYPKVATATVKIGYADGYRRSFGNGVGKMLVNGKLAPVIGTIAMDMCMLDITGWTLKRR
;
A
#
# COMPACT_ATOMS: atom_id res chain seq x y z
N MET A 1 -37.18 -33.41 -1.90
CA MET A 1 -35.89 -33.37 -1.19
C MET A 1 -34.93 -32.54 -2.02
N THR A 2 -34.78 -31.25 -1.71
CA THR A 2 -33.96 -30.32 -2.52
C THR A 2 -32.71 -29.99 -1.70
N ALA A 3 -31.57 -30.58 -2.08
CA ALA A 3 -30.30 -30.33 -1.43
C ALA A 3 -29.84 -28.89 -1.74
N GLY A 4 -29.96 -28.00 -0.74
CA GLY A 4 -29.47 -26.63 -0.82
C GLY A 4 -27.95 -26.62 -0.71
N TRP A 5 -27.27 -26.18 -1.77
CA TRP A 5 -25.83 -25.95 -1.76
C TRP A 5 -25.53 -24.65 -0.98
N GLN A 6 -25.07 -24.76 0.27
CA GLN A 6 -24.52 -23.62 1.01
C GLN A 6 -23.08 -23.36 0.59
N ILE A 7 -22.84 -22.27 -0.12
CA ILE A 7 -21.49 -21.75 -0.39
C ILE A 7 -20.93 -21.22 0.94
N LYS A 8 -20.11 -22.02 1.63
CA LYS A 8 -19.34 -21.55 2.78
C LYS A 8 -18.29 -20.55 2.29
N ARG A 9 -18.51 -19.25 2.51
CA ARG A 9 -17.46 -18.23 2.35
C ARG A 9 -16.35 -18.50 3.37
N THR A 10 -15.28 -19.15 2.93
CA THR A 10 -14.06 -19.29 3.73
C THR A 10 -13.48 -17.89 3.97
N ALA A 11 -13.63 -17.38 5.19
CA ALA A 11 -12.96 -16.14 5.60
C ALA A 11 -11.45 -16.41 5.71
N TYR A 12 -10.68 -15.96 4.74
CA TYR A 12 -9.22 -16.05 4.78
C TYR A 12 -8.69 -15.17 5.92
N ARG A 13 -8.38 -15.77 7.09
CA ARG A 13 -7.77 -15.08 8.23
C ARG A 13 -6.24 -14.97 8.07
N GLY A 14 -5.79 -14.29 7.02
CA GLY A 14 -4.39 -13.94 6.83
C GLY A 14 -4.18 -12.43 6.94
N SER A 15 -3.55 -11.95 8.01
CA SER A 15 -3.09 -10.56 8.09
C SER A 15 -1.60 -10.50 7.78
N PHE A 16 -1.23 -9.96 6.61
CA PHE A 16 0.17 -9.72 6.28
C PHE A 16 0.62 -8.42 6.96
N LYS A 17 1.62 -8.51 7.83
CA LYS A 17 2.16 -7.36 8.58
C LYS A 17 3.53 -7.02 8.01
N THR A 18 3.73 -5.75 7.70
CA THR A 18 5.02 -5.21 7.23
C THR A 18 5.36 -3.96 8.02
N THR A 19 6.63 -3.55 7.96
CA THR A 19 7.15 -2.37 8.64
C THR A 19 7.56 -1.32 7.63
N ILE A 20 7.30 -0.05 7.94
CA ILE A 20 7.76 1.08 7.14
C ILE A 20 9.28 1.17 7.27
N THR A 21 9.97 1.01 6.15
CA THR A 21 11.43 1.08 6.08
C THR A 21 11.90 2.52 6.01
N GLN A 22 11.20 3.35 5.26
CA GLN A 22 11.61 4.74 5.02
C GLN A 22 10.41 5.65 4.93
N ILE A 23 10.53 6.85 5.49
CA ILE A 23 9.58 7.94 5.29
C ILE A 23 10.32 9.04 4.57
N LYS A 24 9.78 9.48 3.43
CA LYS A 24 10.34 10.58 2.64
C LYS A 24 9.26 11.60 2.34
N THR A 25 9.54 12.86 2.62
CA THR A 25 8.72 13.99 2.17
C THR A 25 9.25 14.44 0.82
N VAL A 26 8.37 14.49 -0.17
CA VAL A 26 8.69 14.93 -1.53
C VAL A 26 7.98 16.26 -1.80
N GLY A 27 8.68 17.17 -2.47
CA GLY A 27 8.16 18.49 -2.76
C GLY A 27 7.21 18.52 -3.97
N PRO A 28 6.53 19.64 -4.22
CA PRO A 28 5.54 19.82 -5.29
C PRO A 28 6.05 19.63 -6.74
N LYS A 29 7.33 19.32 -6.93
CA LYS A 29 7.97 19.05 -8.23
C LYS A 29 8.71 17.71 -8.27
N ASP A 30 8.67 16.95 -7.19
CA ASP A 30 9.31 15.64 -7.10
C ASP A 30 8.35 14.54 -7.56
N THR A 31 8.85 13.61 -8.36
CA THR A 31 8.08 12.47 -8.85
C THR A 31 8.23 11.27 -7.92
N ILE A 32 7.13 10.52 -7.71
CA ILE A 32 7.08 9.36 -6.81
C ILE A 32 7.01 8.06 -7.62
N GLY A 33 7.81 7.06 -7.20
CA GLY A 33 7.81 5.71 -7.79
C GLY A 33 8.61 5.54 -9.09
N TYR A 34 8.65 4.30 -9.56
CA TYR A 34 9.17 3.93 -10.90
C TYR A 34 8.18 4.42 -11.96
N GLY A 35 8.62 5.32 -12.86
CA GLY A 35 7.81 5.78 -14.01
C GLY A 35 7.29 7.22 -13.95
N ARG A 36 7.69 8.02 -12.94
CA ARG A 36 7.33 9.47 -12.84
C ARG A 36 5.81 9.74 -12.82
N TRP A 37 5.02 8.85 -12.24
CA TRP A 37 3.56 9.01 -12.21
C TRP A 37 3.10 9.81 -11.00
N GLY A 38 2.83 11.09 -11.26
CA GLY A 38 2.12 12.00 -10.37
C GLY A 38 2.97 13.19 -9.96
N VAL A 39 2.54 14.38 -10.39
CA VAL A 39 2.92 15.66 -9.78
C VAL A 39 2.07 15.75 -8.52
N TYR A 40 2.65 15.44 -7.37
CA TYR A 40 1.94 15.57 -6.11
C TYR A 40 2.25 16.94 -5.51
N PRO A 41 1.32 17.59 -4.78
CA PRO A 41 1.67 18.65 -3.83
C PRO A 41 2.66 18.10 -2.79
N LYS A 42 3.16 18.91 -1.84
CA LYS A 42 4.08 18.43 -0.78
C LYS A 42 3.47 17.20 -0.07
N VAL A 43 3.93 15.99 -0.41
CA VAL A 43 3.36 14.72 0.09
C VAL A 43 4.40 13.96 0.89
N ALA A 44 3.92 13.30 1.94
CA ALA A 44 4.73 12.40 2.75
C ALA A 44 4.48 10.98 2.27
N THR A 45 5.56 10.26 1.95
CA THR A 45 5.52 8.90 1.44
C THR A 45 6.16 7.95 2.43
N ALA A 46 5.52 6.81 2.67
CA ALA A 46 6.08 5.71 3.43
C ALA A 46 6.41 4.54 2.51
N THR A 47 7.67 4.15 2.46
CA THR A 47 8.13 2.95 1.77
C THR A 47 8.04 1.75 2.68
N VAL A 48 7.34 0.72 2.24
CA VAL A 48 7.23 -0.58 2.91
C VAL A 48 7.90 -1.66 2.06
N LYS A 49 8.59 -2.59 2.72
CA LYS A 49 9.20 -3.77 2.08
C LYS A 49 8.15 -4.84 1.89
N ILE A 50 7.30 -4.61 0.90
CA ILE A 50 6.33 -5.57 0.42
C ILE A 50 6.12 -5.27 -1.07
N GLY A 51 6.23 -6.29 -1.90
CA GLY A 51 6.02 -6.15 -3.32
C GLY A 51 5.26 -7.32 -3.90
N TYR A 52 5.23 -7.37 -5.23
CA TYR A 52 4.50 -8.42 -5.92
C TYR A 52 5.14 -9.81 -5.77
N ALA A 53 6.43 -9.88 -5.41
CA ALA A 53 7.10 -11.15 -5.10
C ALA A 53 6.55 -11.76 -3.79
N ASP A 54 6.12 -10.93 -2.83
CA ASP A 54 5.48 -11.35 -1.58
C ASP A 54 3.99 -11.72 -1.75
N GLY A 55 3.46 -11.62 -2.98
CA GLY A 55 2.05 -11.83 -3.27
C GLY A 55 1.18 -10.56 -3.24
N TYR A 56 1.77 -9.37 -3.04
CA TYR A 56 1.04 -8.11 -3.14
C TYR A 56 0.84 -7.70 -4.61
N ARG A 57 -0.34 -8.01 -5.16
CA ARG A 57 -0.62 -7.84 -6.59
C ARG A 57 -0.26 -6.45 -7.11
N ARG A 58 0.53 -6.40 -8.19
CA ARG A 58 0.96 -5.16 -8.85
C ARG A 58 -0.19 -4.26 -9.32
N SER A 59 -1.35 -4.85 -9.58
CA SER A 59 -2.58 -4.13 -9.94
C SER A 59 -3.16 -3.28 -8.80
N PHE A 60 -2.73 -3.49 -7.56
CA PHE A 60 -3.09 -2.66 -6.41
C PHE A 60 -2.27 -1.37 -6.29
N GLY A 61 -1.41 -1.06 -7.28
CA GLY A 61 -0.73 0.23 -7.34
C GLY A 61 -1.68 1.39 -7.68
N ASN A 62 -1.13 2.60 -7.74
CA ASN A 62 -1.82 3.82 -8.22
C ASN A 62 -3.17 4.12 -7.54
N GLY A 63 -3.26 3.89 -6.23
CA GLY A 63 -4.43 4.22 -5.41
C GLY A 63 -5.49 3.12 -5.33
N VAL A 64 -5.33 2.02 -6.07
CA VAL A 64 -6.26 0.88 -6.05
C VAL A 64 -6.16 0.11 -4.73
N GLY A 65 -4.94 -0.14 -4.27
CA GLY A 65 -4.64 -0.79 -3.01
C GLY A 65 -4.62 0.17 -1.83
N LYS A 66 -5.01 -0.33 -0.67
CA LYS A 66 -4.91 0.39 0.61
C LYS A 66 -4.27 -0.53 1.65
N MET A 67 -3.42 0.03 2.51
CA MET A 67 -2.83 -0.66 3.64
C MET A 67 -3.21 0.02 4.94
N LEU A 68 -3.38 -0.77 6.00
CA LEU A 68 -3.65 -0.24 7.33
C LEU A 68 -2.32 0.12 8.01
N VAL A 69 -2.09 1.40 8.25
CA VAL A 69 -0.93 1.92 8.95
C VAL A 69 -1.40 2.66 10.20
N ASN A 70 -1.02 2.16 11.38
CA ASN A 70 -1.40 2.73 12.68
C ASN A 70 -2.91 3.02 12.84
N GLY A 71 -3.77 2.11 12.35
CA GLY A 71 -5.23 2.26 12.41
C GLY A 71 -5.85 3.16 11.34
N LYS A 72 -5.04 3.72 10.43
CA LYS A 72 -5.52 4.54 9.30
C LYS A 72 -5.24 3.85 7.96
N LEU A 73 -6.17 3.95 7.02
CA LEU A 73 -6.01 3.38 5.67
C LEU A 73 -5.20 4.33 4.79
N ALA A 74 -4.00 3.91 4.41
CA ALA A 74 -3.11 4.63 3.51
C ALA A 74 -3.22 4.03 2.10
N PRO A 75 -3.53 4.83 1.06
CA PRO A 75 -3.55 4.34 -0.31
C PRO A 75 -2.12 4.09 -0.81
N VAL A 76 -1.94 3.04 -1.61
CA VAL A 76 -0.69 2.76 -2.32
C VAL A 76 -0.54 3.76 -3.44
N ILE A 77 0.59 4.45 -3.51
CA ILE A 77 0.89 5.41 -4.56
C ILE A 77 1.99 4.88 -5.48
N GLY A 78 1.84 5.20 -6.77
CA GLY A 78 2.75 4.71 -7.80
C GLY A 78 2.63 3.21 -8.03
N THR A 79 3.62 2.68 -8.75
CA THR A 79 3.69 1.27 -9.12
C THR A 79 4.30 0.44 -7.99
N ILE A 80 3.70 -0.72 -7.69
CA ILE A 80 4.27 -1.73 -6.80
C ILE A 80 5.48 -2.38 -7.49
N ALA A 81 6.64 -2.33 -6.83
CA ALA A 81 7.86 -2.97 -7.29
C ALA A 81 7.93 -4.44 -6.81
N MET A 82 9.02 -5.13 -7.15
CA MET A 82 9.23 -6.53 -6.78
C MET A 82 9.16 -6.76 -5.27
N ASP A 83 9.85 -5.90 -4.51
CA ASP A 83 10.05 -6.07 -3.06
C ASP A 83 9.53 -4.88 -2.23
N MET A 84 9.01 -3.84 -2.88
CA MET A 84 8.62 -2.61 -2.19
C MET A 84 7.44 -1.89 -2.83
N CYS A 85 6.66 -1.19 -1.99
CA CYS A 85 5.64 -0.25 -2.44
C CYS A 85 5.65 1.02 -1.57
N MET A 86 5.01 2.07 -2.08
CA MET A 86 4.91 3.37 -1.41
C MET A 86 3.47 3.63 -1.02
N LEU A 87 3.29 4.20 0.17
CA LEU A 87 2.01 4.60 0.72
C LEU A 87 1.97 6.12 0.87
N ASP A 88 0.82 6.72 0.57
CA ASP A 88 0.56 8.12 0.91
C ASP A 88 0.21 8.23 2.39
N ILE A 89 1.04 8.98 3.11
CA ILE A 89 0.87 9.28 4.53
C ILE A 89 0.87 10.80 4.75
N THR A 90 0.44 11.57 3.75
CA THR A 90 0.41 13.02 3.80
C THR A 90 -0.42 13.49 4.99
N GLY A 91 0.18 14.37 5.81
CA GLY A 91 -0.42 14.86 7.05
C GLY A 91 -0.38 13.88 8.23
N TRP A 92 0.31 12.74 8.11
CA TRP A 92 0.41 11.77 9.21
C TRP A 92 1.76 11.85 9.90
N THR A 93 1.74 11.95 11.23
CA THR A 93 2.94 11.84 12.06
C THR A 93 3.18 10.38 12.41
N LEU A 94 4.07 9.72 11.68
CA LEU A 94 4.52 8.36 12.00
C LEU A 94 5.88 8.42 12.70
N LYS A 95 6.00 7.78 13.86
CA LYS A 95 7.29 7.58 14.53
C LYS A 95 7.92 6.28 14.00
N ARG A 96 9.16 6.37 13.52
CA ARG A 96 9.99 5.20 13.26
C ARG A 96 10.32 4.57 14.61
N ARG A 97 10.01 3.29 14.78
CA ARG A 97 10.36 2.54 15.98
C ARG A 97 11.71 1.86 15.78
#